data_AF-A0AAV2ZMQ2-F1
#
_entry.id   AF-A0AAV2ZMQ2-F1
#
_cell.length_a   1.000
_cell.length_b   1.000
_cell.length_c   1.000
_cell.angle_alpha   90.00
_cell.angle_beta   90.00
_cell.angle_gamma   90.00
#
_symmetry.space_group_name_H-M   'P 1'
#
loop_
_entity.id
_entity.type
_entity.pdbx_description
1 polymer ?
#
loop_
_entity_poly.entity_id
_entity_poly.type
_entity_poly.pdbx_seq_one_letter_code
_entity_poly.pdbx_strand_id
1 'polypeptide(L)'
;MLIHGAIHRCAKVGCIYGVAIQVNKSIIRLVAEGNDLSLTKGTSTISDFRVMKPKRGRGYRIFLVSDPSTYIEVYMGNFAGVSVFDVSVHLSTFMRNNNVNGMLGNANGNKNDDIRDSTTLNRLCRLTGANLFTCIDCSTLMKSALPSDCIKMEPVPVLCQGGYTVVNESTIVQRVPMMENRRRLRAADPGVPNVPSCQFNVTTVDALCGQVRQIPACDQYIENVDFYVESCRADTLLLMDQQQVDHAKLDYLRECRRQLDAAIALKADTTPDSKQQAQDDRSSLTLANPSTCPGNCSGRGTCLMNGCDCNPGYTGLECEIKFDLCLPSTTPKSNSAVRL
;
A
#
# COMPACT_ATOMS: atom_id res chain seq x y z
N MET A 1 11.61 4.13 3.56
CA MET A 1 10.55 3.37 4.26
C MET A 1 11.20 2.13 4.85
N LEU A 2 10.87 1.79 6.10
CA LEU A 2 11.43 0.65 6.79
C LEU A 2 10.30 -0.23 7.33
N ILE A 3 10.43 -1.53 7.16
CA ILE A 3 9.51 -2.54 7.69
C ILE A 3 10.35 -3.60 8.38
N HIS A 4 9.97 -3.97 9.60
CA HIS A 4 10.53 -5.13 10.27
C HIS A 4 9.43 -5.97 10.89
N GLY A 5 9.40 -7.25 10.54
CA GLY A 5 8.53 -8.25 11.14
C GLY A 5 9.29 -9.06 12.19
N ALA A 6 8.73 -9.18 13.38
CA ALA A 6 9.31 -9.94 14.48
C ALA A 6 8.35 -11.04 14.94
N ILE A 7 8.92 -12.19 15.31
CA ILE A 7 8.19 -13.36 15.80
C ILE A 7 8.74 -13.75 17.16
N HIS A 8 7.89 -13.81 18.19
CA HIS A 8 8.24 -14.49 19.43
C HIS A 8 7.81 -15.95 19.35
N ARG A 9 8.77 -16.88 19.23
CA ARG A 9 8.47 -18.32 19.16
C ARG A 9 8.09 -18.82 20.56
N CYS A 10 6.83 -19.17 20.76
CA CYS A 10 6.39 -19.96 21.92
C CYS A 10 5.75 -21.27 21.45
N ALA A 11 6.00 -22.34 22.19
CA ALA A 11 5.54 -23.70 21.86
C ALA A 11 4.04 -23.95 22.16
N LYS A 12 3.26 -22.94 22.60
CA LYS A 12 1.83 -23.06 22.94
C LYS A 12 1.05 -21.75 22.69
N VAL A 13 -0.28 -21.89 22.64
CA VAL A 13 -1.32 -20.85 22.49
C VAL A 13 -0.95 -19.57 23.26
N GLY A 14 -0.86 -18.42 22.56
CA GLY A 14 -0.46 -17.13 23.14
C GLY A 14 0.71 -16.42 22.45
N CYS A 15 1.12 -16.85 21.25
CA CYS A 15 2.22 -16.21 20.51
C CYS A 15 1.92 -14.73 20.20
N ILE A 16 2.91 -13.86 20.43
CA ILE A 16 2.87 -12.46 20.04
C ILE A 16 3.62 -12.30 18.72
N TYR A 17 2.95 -11.70 17.74
CA TYR A 17 3.53 -11.32 16.46
C TYR A 17 3.47 -9.81 16.31
N GLY A 18 4.39 -9.23 15.57
CA GLY A 18 4.32 -7.81 15.32
C GLY A 18 5.14 -7.34 14.14
N VAL A 19 4.77 -6.17 13.65
CA VAL A 19 5.50 -5.45 12.62
C VAL A 19 5.63 -3.99 13.04
N ALA A 20 6.82 -3.43 12.91
CA ALA A 20 7.04 -1.99 12.96
C ALA A 20 7.28 -1.43 11.57
N ILE A 21 6.74 -0.24 11.35
CA ILE A 21 6.81 0.48 10.08
C ILE A 21 7.24 1.90 10.40
N GLN A 22 8.28 2.37 9.72
CA GLN A 22 8.75 3.75 9.81
C GLN A 22 8.80 4.40 8.42
N VAL A 23 8.23 5.61 8.35
CA VAL A 23 8.38 6.51 7.21
C VAL A 23 8.65 7.91 7.76
N ASN A 24 9.73 8.53 7.29
CA ASN A 24 10.24 9.80 7.82
C ASN A 24 10.35 9.76 9.36
N LYS A 25 9.55 10.59 10.04
CA LYS A 25 9.48 10.68 11.50
C LYS A 25 8.29 9.91 12.08
N SER A 26 7.33 9.45 11.28
CA SER A 26 6.20 8.68 11.78
C SER A 26 6.59 7.22 11.99
N ILE A 27 6.23 6.68 13.15
CA ILE A 27 6.44 5.27 13.49
C ILE A 27 5.10 4.68 13.92
N ILE A 28 4.73 3.56 13.31
CA ILE A 28 3.61 2.73 13.74
C ILE A 28 4.07 1.31 14.02
N ARG A 29 3.32 0.63 14.87
CA ARG A 29 3.52 -0.77 15.19
C ARG A 29 2.19 -1.48 15.29
N LEU A 30 2.12 -2.66 14.67
CA LEU A 30 0.99 -3.56 14.75
C LEU A 30 1.39 -4.80 15.54
N VAL A 31 0.55 -5.18 16.50
CA VAL A 31 0.84 -6.27 17.43
C VAL A 31 -0.36 -7.20 17.47
N ALA A 32 -0.12 -8.46 17.12
CA ALA A 32 -1.06 -9.54 17.29
C ALA A 32 -0.78 -10.25 18.63
N GLU A 33 -1.80 -10.30 19.49
CA GLU A 33 -1.76 -11.05 20.75
C GLU A 33 -3.03 -11.90 20.84
N GLY A 34 -2.88 -13.22 20.84
CA GLY A 34 -4.01 -14.15 20.79
C GLY A 34 -4.87 -13.92 19.54
N ASN A 35 -6.08 -13.39 19.74
CA ASN A 35 -7.04 -13.09 18.66
C ASN A 35 -7.16 -11.61 18.32
N ASP A 36 -6.42 -10.74 19.00
CA ASP A 36 -6.50 -9.29 18.84
C ASP A 36 -5.32 -8.76 18.02
N LEU A 37 -5.60 -7.78 17.16
CA LEU A 37 -4.60 -7.06 16.37
C LEU A 37 -4.73 -5.58 16.67
N SER A 38 -3.76 -5.05 17.42
CA SER A 38 -3.72 -3.64 17.84
C SER A 38 -2.80 -2.82 16.96
N LEU A 39 -3.16 -1.56 16.73
CA LEU A 39 -2.31 -0.55 16.09
C LEU A 39 -1.86 0.47 17.14
N THR A 40 -0.56 0.75 17.16
CA THR A 40 0.06 1.71 18.07
C THR A 40 0.93 2.69 17.29
N LYS A 41 1.03 3.92 17.79
CA LYS A 41 1.93 4.95 17.27
C LYS A 41 3.13 5.12 18.22
N GLY A 42 4.34 5.14 17.66
CA GLY A 42 5.59 5.40 18.37
C GLY A 42 5.96 6.88 18.43
N THR A 43 5.20 7.72 17.74
CA THR A 43 5.40 9.18 17.60
C THR A 43 4.13 9.94 17.96
N SER A 44 4.25 11.25 18.23
CA SER A 44 3.11 12.08 18.65
C SER A 44 2.00 12.10 17.58
N THR A 45 2.40 12.07 16.32
CA THR A 45 1.54 11.98 15.13
C THR A 45 2.01 10.87 14.20
N ILE A 46 1.13 10.46 13.28
CA ILE A 46 1.41 9.46 12.23
C ILE A 46 1.13 10.07 10.85
N SER A 47 1.49 11.35 10.66
CA SER A 47 1.12 12.15 9.48
C SER A 47 1.67 11.60 8.16
N ASP A 48 2.67 10.72 8.20
CA ASP A 48 3.18 10.05 7.00
C ASP A 48 2.34 8.83 6.57
N PHE A 49 1.34 8.45 7.37
CA PHE A 49 0.51 7.27 7.14
C PHE A 49 -0.98 7.62 7.01
N ARG A 50 -1.64 7.03 6.01
CA ARG A 50 -3.09 6.92 5.95
C ARG A 50 -3.47 5.48 6.26
N VAL A 51 -4.03 5.28 7.45
CA VAL A 51 -4.41 3.95 7.92
C VAL A 51 -5.87 3.70 7.62
N MET A 52 -6.17 2.51 7.11
CA MET A 52 -7.51 2.04 6.85
C MET A 52 -7.73 0.67 7.48
N LYS A 53 -8.93 0.45 8.01
CA LYS A 53 -9.37 -0.82 8.60
C LYS A 53 -10.53 -1.39 7.78
N PRO A 54 -10.51 -2.68 7.40
CA PRO A 54 -11.66 -3.30 6.73
C PRO A 54 -12.83 -3.42 7.70
N LYS A 55 -14.06 -3.30 7.19
CA LYS A 55 -15.29 -3.46 8.00
C LYS A 55 -15.45 -4.86 8.60
N ARG A 56 -14.85 -5.88 7.96
CA ARG A 56 -14.86 -7.27 8.39
C ARG A 56 -13.46 -7.84 8.27
N GLY A 57 -13.06 -8.65 9.25
CA GLY A 57 -11.72 -9.22 9.35
C GLY A 57 -10.81 -8.45 10.31
N ARG A 58 -9.61 -8.99 10.54
CA ARG A 58 -8.61 -8.43 11.46
C ARG A 58 -7.40 -8.05 10.64
N GLY A 59 -7.30 -6.78 10.27
CA GLY A 59 -6.18 -6.30 9.47
C GLY A 59 -6.20 -4.79 9.28
N TYR A 60 -5.12 -4.27 8.74
CA TYR A 60 -4.93 -2.85 8.43
C TYR A 60 -4.26 -2.72 7.07
N ARG A 61 -4.74 -1.76 6.27
CA ARG A 61 -4.06 -1.30 5.04
C ARG A 61 -3.49 0.08 5.34
N ILE A 62 -2.18 0.22 5.23
CA ILE A 62 -1.44 1.42 5.62
C ILE A 62 -0.81 2.00 4.37
N PHE A 63 -1.36 3.11 3.89
CA PHE A 63 -0.86 3.85 2.75
C PHE A 63 0.18 4.88 3.19
N LEU A 64 1.18 5.12 2.36
CA LEU A 64 2.07 6.24 2.58
C LEU A 64 1.42 7.51 2.07
N VAL A 65 1.34 8.55 2.91
CA VAL A 65 0.85 9.86 2.46
C VAL A 65 1.79 10.44 1.41
N SER A 66 3.10 10.21 1.59
CA SER A 66 4.06 10.59 0.59
C SER A 66 3.92 9.77 -0.68
N ASP A 67 3.35 8.56 -0.67
CA ASP A 67 3.21 7.68 -1.84
C ASP A 67 1.98 6.78 -1.78
N PRO A 68 0.80 7.30 -2.18
CA PRO A 68 -0.48 6.63 -1.99
C PRO A 68 -0.61 5.28 -2.71
N SER A 69 0.21 5.01 -3.72
CA SER A 69 0.22 3.70 -4.40
C SER A 69 1.08 2.67 -3.67
N THR A 70 1.96 3.11 -2.78
CA THR A 70 2.68 2.24 -1.86
C THR A 70 1.86 2.03 -0.60
N TYR A 71 1.60 0.77 -0.28
CA TYR A 71 0.90 0.42 0.95
C TYR A 71 1.38 -0.89 1.55
N ILE A 72 1.11 -1.04 2.83
CA ILE A 72 1.43 -2.24 3.61
C ILE A 72 0.12 -2.81 4.11
N GLU A 73 -0.08 -4.10 3.94
CA GLU A 73 -1.18 -4.80 4.57
C GLU A 73 -0.66 -5.68 5.69
N VAL A 74 -1.34 -5.62 6.81
CA VAL A 74 -1.11 -6.51 7.93
C VAL A 74 -2.43 -7.18 8.21
N TYR A 75 -2.45 -8.50 8.18
CA TYR A 75 -3.66 -9.29 8.35
C TYR A 75 -3.45 -10.43 9.34
N MET A 76 -4.47 -10.69 10.14
CA MET A 76 -4.53 -11.83 11.03
C MET A 76 -5.79 -12.65 10.78
N GLY A 77 -5.61 -13.96 10.60
CA GLY A 77 -6.70 -14.84 10.23
C GLY A 77 -6.47 -16.28 10.64
N ASN A 78 -7.42 -17.13 10.27
CA ASN A 78 -7.22 -18.56 10.24
C ASN A 78 -7.30 -19.01 8.78
N PHE A 79 -6.31 -19.78 8.34
CA PHE A 79 -6.25 -20.37 7.01
C PHE A 79 -6.00 -21.86 7.15
N ALA A 80 -6.94 -22.68 6.65
CA ALA A 80 -6.88 -24.14 6.73
C ALA A 80 -6.61 -24.70 8.15
N GLY A 81 -7.19 -24.06 9.18
CA GLY A 81 -7.00 -24.44 10.58
C GLY A 81 -5.76 -23.81 11.23
N VAL A 82 -4.89 -23.14 10.47
CA VAL A 82 -3.67 -22.49 10.97
C VAL A 82 -3.91 -20.99 11.19
N SER A 83 -3.55 -20.49 12.36
CA SER A 83 -3.52 -19.04 12.60
C SER A 83 -2.38 -18.40 11.81
N VAL A 84 -2.71 -17.38 11.02
CA VAL A 84 -1.76 -16.65 10.18
C VAL A 84 -1.66 -15.20 10.60
N PHE A 85 -0.44 -14.68 10.63
CA PHE A 85 -0.10 -13.26 10.70
C PHE A 85 0.68 -12.93 9.43
N ASP A 86 0.03 -12.24 8.50
CA ASP A 86 0.55 -11.91 7.18
C ASP A 86 0.92 -10.43 7.12
N VAL A 87 2.09 -10.13 6.57
CA VAL A 87 2.55 -8.78 6.28
C VAL A 87 2.93 -8.74 4.81
N SER A 88 2.12 -8.05 4.01
CA SER A 88 2.36 -7.85 2.58
C SER A 88 2.65 -6.39 2.29
N VAL A 89 3.46 -6.15 1.27
CA VAL A 89 3.89 -4.82 0.88
C VAL A 89 3.69 -4.67 -0.61
N HIS A 90 2.91 -3.66 -0.97
CA HIS A 90 2.77 -3.20 -2.33
C HIS A 90 3.62 -1.94 -2.49
N LEU A 91 4.58 -1.98 -3.42
CA LEU A 91 5.37 -0.80 -3.79
C LEU A 91 4.83 -0.24 -5.08
N SER A 92 4.75 1.10 -5.15
CA SER A 92 4.55 1.85 -6.39
C SER A 92 5.62 1.53 -7.41
N THR A 93 5.33 1.79 -8.68
CA THR A 93 6.32 1.64 -9.76
C THR A 93 7.56 2.51 -9.53
N PHE A 94 7.39 3.69 -8.92
CA PHE A 94 8.49 4.58 -8.53
C PHE A 94 9.42 3.95 -7.49
N MET A 95 8.84 3.28 -6.49
CA MET A 95 9.59 2.64 -5.42
C MET A 95 10.23 1.32 -5.88
N ARG A 96 9.72 0.64 -6.92
CA ARG A 96 10.34 -0.59 -7.48
C ARG A 96 11.61 -0.29 -8.28
N ASN A 97 12.65 0.20 -7.61
CA ASN A 97 13.95 0.48 -8.20
C ASN A 97 15.10 -0.09 -7.34
N ASN A 98 16.33 -0.04 -7.88
CA ASN A 98 17.53 -0.57 -7.21
C ASN A 98 17.93 0.14 -5.91
N ASN A 99 17.23 1.21 -5.51
CA ASN A 99 17.49 1.93 -4.27
C ASN A 99 16.63 1.43 -3.10
N VAL A 100 15.70 0.48 -3.32
CA VAL A 100 15.07 -0.24 -2.22
C VAL A 100 16.04 -1.30 -1.72
N ASN A 101 16.23 -1.29 -0.39
CA ASN A 101 17.17 -2.14 0.32
C ASN A 101 16.46 -2.66 1.57
N GLY A 102 16.76 -3.89 2.02
CA GLY A 102 16.21 -4.47 3.25
C GLY A 102 15.66 -5.88 3.05
N MET A 103 14.75 -6.31 3.92
CA MET A 103 14.10 -7.63 3.88
C MET A 103 13.10 -7.83 2.71
N LEU A 104 13.01 -6.85 1.81
CA LEU A 104 12.19 -6.87 0.59
C LEU A 104 13.04 -6.61 -0.66
N GLY A 105 14.37 -6.75 -0.54
CA GLY A 105 15.31 -6.57 -1.64
C GLY A 105 15.19 -5.21 -2.32
N ASN A 106 15.24 -5.22 -3.65
CA ASN A 106 14.84 -4.13 -4.56
C ASN A 106 13.41 -4.34 -5.13
N ALA A 107 12.60 -5.18 -4.48
CA ALA A 107 11.25 -5.58 -4.89
C ALA A 107 11.13 -6.27 -6.26
N ASN A 108 12.21 -6.92 -6.75
CA ASN A 108 12.19 -7.80 -7.92
C ASN A 108 11.63 -9.22 -7.64
N GLY A 109 11.28 -9.53 -6.38
CA GLY A 109 10.81 -10.86 -5.96
C GLY A 109 11.92 -11.91 -5.72
N ASN A 110 13.19 -11.54 -5.84
CA ASN A 110 14.33 -12.41 -5.59
C ASN A 110 14.79 -12.34 -4.12
N LYS A 111 14.38 -13.30 -3.30
CA LYS A 111 14.72 -13.34 -1.87
C LYS A 111 16.23 -13.38 -1.56
N ASN A 112 17.10 -13.64 -2.55
CA ASN A 112 18.54 -13.71 -2.34
C ASN A 112 19.19 -12.32 -2.22
N ASP A 113 18.53 -11.25 -2.63
CA ASP A 113 19.01 -9.88 -2.43
C ASP A 113 18.44 -9.21 -1.15
N ASP A 114 17.68 -9.97 -0.34
CA ASP A 114 17.20 -9.52 0.97
C ASP A 114 18.35 -9.31 1.97
N ILE A 115 18.41 -8.13 2.58
CA ILE A 115 19.34 -7.84 3.67
C ILE A 115 18.74 -8.32 4.99
N ARG A 116 19.39 -9.30 5.64
CA ARG A 116 18.97 -9.90 6.92
C ARG A 116 19.94 -9.67 8.08
N ASP A 117 21.12 -9.14 7.79
CA ASP A 117 22.14 -8.83 8.80
C ASP A 117 21.75 -7.58 9.62
N SER A 118 21.71 -7.73 10.95
CA SER A 118 21.31 -6.67 11.89
C SER A 118 22.27 -5.48 11.89
N THR A 119 23.55 -5.69 11.58
CA THR A 119 24.56 -4.61 11.53
C THR A 119 24.30 -3.69 10.34
N THR A 120 24.10 -4.28 9.16
CA THR A 120 23.80 -3.58 7.92
C THR A 120 22.45 -2.88 8.01
N LEU A 121 21.44 -3.54 8.58
CA LEU A 121 20.13 -2.92 8.83
C LEU A 121 20.25 -1.73 9.79
N ASN A 122 20.99 -1.83 10.89
CA ASN A 122 21.21 -0.71 11.82
C ASN A 122 21.86 0.49 11.11
N ARG A 123 22.87 0.23 10.27
CA ARG A 123 23.55 1.27 9.49
C ARG A 123 22.61 1.95 8.49
N LEU A 124 21.83 1.17 7.75
CA LEU A 124 20.84 1.70 6.79
C LEU A 124 19.75 2.51 7.50
N CYS A 125 19.32 2.05 8.68
CA CYS A 125 18.26 2.70 9.46
C CYS A 125 18.78 3.87 10.31
N ARG A 126 20.09 4.08 10.40
CA ARG A 126 20.73 5.04 11.33
C ARG A 126 20.22 4.89 12.77
N LEU A 127 20.02 3.65 13.20
CA LEU A 127 19.57 3.31 14.55
C LEU A 127 20.75 2.86 15.41
N THR A 128 20.66 3.14 16.71
CA THR A 128 21.62 2.70 17.73
C THR A 128 20.89 1.93 18.83
N GLY A 129 21.53 0.90 19.40
CA GLY A 129 20.97 0.10 20.49
C GLY A 129 19.93 -0.94 20.06
N ALA A 130 19.34 -1.63 21.04
CA ALA A 130 18.30 -2.64 20.79
C ALA A 130 16.99 -1.98 20.35
N ASN A 131 16.51 -2.32 19.16
CA ASN A 131 15.33 -1.70 18.57
C ASN A 131 14.48 -2.73 17.81
N LEU A 132 13.22 -2.38 17.53
CA LEU A 132 12.28 -3.29 16.86
C LEU A 132 12.57 -3.50 15.36
N PHE A 133 13.57 -2.84 14.78
CA PHE A 133 13.93 -2.97 13.38
C PHE A 133 15.13 -3.90 13.14
N THR A 134 15.88 -4.23 14.20
CA THR A 134 17.10 -5.04 14.11
C THR A 134 17.22 -6.07 15.23
N CYS A 135 16.19 -6.28 16.03
CA CYS A 135 16.20 -7.25 17.12
C CYS A 135 16.23 -8.69 16.58
N ILE A 136 16.99 -9.56 17.25
CA ILE A 136 17.01 -11.00 16.98
C ILE A 136 16.00 -11.71 17.91
N ASP A 137 16.00 -11.37 19.20
CA ASP A 137 14.89 -11.64 20.11
C ASP A 137 14.19 -10.33 20.47
N CYS A 138 12.95 -10.21 20.03
CA CYS A 138 12.14 -9.03 20.22
C CYS A 138 11.14 -9.18 21.38
N SER A 139 11.23 -10.24 22.19
CA SER A 139 10.30 -10.57 23.28
C SER A 139 9.99 -9.41 24.24
N THR A 140 11.01 -8.66 24.63
CA THR A 140 10.89 -7.52 25.55
C THR A 140 10.33 -6.27 24.85
N LEU A 141 10.52 -6.16 23.54
CA LEU A 141 10.04 -5.06 22.70
C LEU A 141 8.63 -5.35 22.12
N MET A 142 8.24 -6.62 22.06
CA MET A 142 6.96 -7.11 21.54
C MET A 142 5.95 -7.38 22.64
N LYS A 143 5.49 -6.32 23.32
CA LYS A 143 4.34 -6.39 24.23
C LYS A 143 3.20 -5.51 23.72
N SER A 144 1.96 -5.90 24.01
CA SER A 144 0.78 -5.07 23.72
C SER A 144 0.84 -3.81 24.57
N ALA A 145 0.58 -2.65 23.97
CA ALA A 145 0.50 -1.41 24.71
C ALA A 145 -0.84 -1.39 25.46
N LEU A 146 -0.83 -1.63 26.77
CA LEU A 146 -1.96 -1.22 27.60
C LEU A 146 -2.06 0.32 27.57
N PRO A 147 -3.24 0.93 27.75
CA PRO A 147 -3.38 2.39 27.84
C PRO A 147 -2.47 3.04 28.89
N SER A 148 -2.03 2.27 29.88
CA SER A 148 -1.10 2.65 30.96
C SER A 148 0.38 2.33 30.68
N ASP A 149 0.67 1.50 29.68
CA ASP A 149 1.98 0.88 29.51
C ASP A 149 2.80 1.64 28.46
N CYS A 150 3.32 2.77 28.90
CA CYS A 150 4.47 3.42 28.31
C CYS A 150 5.69 2.48 28.48
N ILE A 151 5.85 1.48 27.61
CA ILE A 151 7.05 0.65 27.60
C ILE A 151 8.23 1.56 27.30
N LYS A 152 9.09 1.75 28.30
CA LYS A 152 10.34 2.50 28.20
C LYS A 152 11.29 1.74 27.27
N MET A 153 11.18 2.00 25.97
CA MET A 153 12.24 1.65 25.02
C MET A 153 13.31 2.73 25.09
N GLU A 154 14.58 2.35 24.98
CA GLU A 154 15.66 3.33 24.88
C GLU A 154 15.39 4.29 23.71
N PRO A 155 15.69 5.60 23.89
CA PRO A 155 15.29 6.62 22.94
C PRO A 155 16.07 6.46 21.63
N VAL A 156 15.41 5.91 20.62
CA VAL A 156 15.63 6.41 19.26
C VAL A 156 15.19 7.88 19.31
N PRO A 157 16.00 8.87 18.88
CA PRO A 157 15.72 10.31 19.03
C PRO A 157 14.36 10.81 18.47
N VAL A 158 13.62 9.94 17.79
CA VAL A 158 12.33 10.17 17.14
C VAL A 158 11.14 9.54 17.91
N LEU A 159 11.39 8.68 18.90
CA LEU A 159 10.35 8.05 19.70
C LEU A 159 9.75 9.06 20.69
N CYS A 160 8.44 8.97 20.91
CA CYS A 160 7.80 9.62 22.05
C CYS A 160 8.59 9.32 23.33
N GLN A 161 8.88 10.35 24.13
CA GLN A 161 9.54 10.20 25.44
C GLN A 161 8.77 9.24 26.40
N GLY A 162 7.52 8.89 26.07
CA GLY A 162 6.68 7.91 26.75
C GLY A 162 6.38 6.61 25.98
N GLY A 163 7.07 6.27 24.89
CA GLY A 163 6.86 4.99 24.18
C GLY A 163 5.64 4.94 23.24
N TYR A 164 5.13 3.73 22.98
CA TYR A 164 4.03 3.49 22.02
C TYR A 164 2.66 3.73 22.65
N THR A 165 1.77 4.40 21.92
CA THR A 165 0.38 4.67 22.36
C THR A 165 -0.62 4.03 21.40
N VAL A 166 -1.71 3.46 21.93
CA VAL A 166 -2.75 2.83 21.11
C VAL A 166 -3.44 3.89 20.23
N VAL A 167 -3.58 3.58 18.95
CA VAL A 167 -4.36 4.42 18.02
C VAL A 167 -5.83 4.07 18.20
N ASN A 168 -6.66 5.08 18.48
CA ASN A 168 -8.10 4.87 18.61
C ASN A 168 -8.70 4.46 17.26
N GLU A 169 -9.21 3.24 17.17
CA GLU A 169 -9.78 2.70 15.94
C GLU A 169 -10.99 3.49 15.42
N SER A 170 -11.73 4.18 16.30
CA SER A 170 -12.86 5.01 15.87
C SER A 170 -12.43 6.21 15.03
N THR A 171 -11.15 6.59 15.10
CA THR A 171 -10.56 7.68 14.28
C THR A 171 -10.01 7.19 12.94
N ILE A 172 -10.02 5.87 12.70
CA ILE A 172 -9.49 5.26 11.48
C ILE A 172 -10.60 5.13 10.44
N VAL A 173 -10.29 5.47 9.18
CA VAL A 173 -11.24 5.38 8.08
C VAL A 173 -11.59 3.92 7.78
N GLN A 174 -12.87 3.55 7.90
CA GLN A 174 -13.38 2.21 7.62
C GLN A 174 -13.92 2.07 6.19
N ARG A 175 -13.04 2.10 5.19
CA ARG A 175 -13.43 1.99 3.78
C ARG A 175 -12.41 1.22 2.94
N VAL A 176 -11.97 0.05 3.39
CA VAL A 176 -11.28 -0.88 2.46
C VAL A 176 -12.33 -1.87 1.94
N PRO A 177 -12.39 -2.14 0.62
CA PRO A 177 -13.02 -3.36 0.11
C PRO A 177 -12.31 -4.56 0.74
N MET A 178 -12.92 -5.74 0.68
CA MET A 178 -12.37 -6.92 1.37
C MET A 178 -10.91 -7.14 0.94
N MET A 179 -9.97 -7.24 1.90
CA MET A 179 -8.57 -7.55 1.60
C MET A 179 -8.51 -8.91 0.89
N GLU A 180 -8.39 -8.90 -0.43
CA GLU A 180 -8.54 -10.07 -1.28
C GLU A 180 -7.21 -10.80 -1.53
N ASN A 181 -6.24 -10.67 -0.61
CA ASN A 181 -5.09 -11.60 -0.51
C ASN A 181 -5.52 -13.07 -0.31
N ARG A 182 -6.83 -13.32 -0.19
CA ARG A 182 -7.47 -14.64 -0.32
C ARG A 182 -7.06 -15.43 -1.56
N ARG A 183 -6.43 -14.87 -2.61
CA ARG A 183 -6.15 -15.60 -3.86
C ARG A 183 -4.73 -16.07 -4.09
N ARG A 184 -3.69 -15.41 -3.56
CA ARG A 184 -2.31 -15.94 -3.69
C ARG A 184 -2.12 -17.25 -2.90
N LEU A 185 -2.88 -17.47 -1.82
CA LEU A 185 -2.94 -18.76 -1.12
C LEU A 185 -3.82 -19.82 -1.81
N ARG A 186 -4.57 -19.49 -2.87
CA ARG A 186 -5.46 -20.44 -3.58
C ARG A 186 -4.80 -21.20 -4.71
N ALA A 187 -3.69 -20.70 -5.26
CA ALA A 187 -3.08 -21.31 -6.43
C ALA A 187 -2.39 -22.66 -6.15
N ALA A 188 -2.40 -23.16 -4.90
CA ALA A 188 -1.59 -24.29 -4.48
C ALA A 188 -2.31 -25.48 -3.83
N ASP A 189 -3.66 -25.54 -3.74
CA ASP A 189 -4.27 -26.69 -3.03
C ASP A 189 -5.63 -27.18 -3.58
N PRO A 190 -5.73 -28.43 -4.06
CA PRO A 190 -6.99 -29.07 -4.48
C PRO A 190 -7.78 -29.55 -3.25
N GLY A 191 -8.56 -28.65 -2.64
CA GLY A 191 -9.46 -29.05 -1.53
C GLY A 191 -10.40 -27.98 -0.97
N VAL A 192 -10.34 -26.74 -1.46
CA VAL A 192 -11.15 -25.64 -0.93
C VAL A 192 -12.49 -25.54 -1.69
N PRO A 193 -13.65 -25.46 -0.99
CA PRO A 193 -14.95 -25.28 -1.63
C PRO A 193 -15.00 -24.03 -2.52
N ASN A 194 -15.70 -24.13 -3.66
CA ASN A 194 -15.88 -23.05 -4.63
C ASN A 194 -16.44 -21.77 -3.99
N VAL A 195 -15.57 -20.81 -3.71
CA VAL A 195 -15.96 -19.41 -3.52
C VAL A 195 -16.23 -18.84 -4.91
N PRO A 196 -17.30 -18.04 -5.12
CA PRO A 196 -17.59 -17.46 -6.42
C PRO A 196 -16.32 -16.81 -6.98
N SER A 197 -15.84 -17.33 -8.10
CA SER A 197 -14.70 -16.77 -8.78
C SER A 197 -15.12 -15.42 -9.34
N CYS A 198 -14.74 -14.30 -8.70
CA CYS A 198 -14.76 -13.04 -9.44
C CYS A 198 -13.88 -13.25 -10.67
N GLN A 199 -14.46 -13.15 -11.85
CA GLN A 199 -13.72 -13.10 -13.10
C GLN A 199 -13.49 -11.63 -13.42
N PHE A 200 -12.22 -11.25 -13.51
CA PHE A 200 -11.84 -9.92 -13.97
C PHE A 200 -11.92 -9.92 -15.49
N ASN A 201 -12.65 -8.98 -16.08
CA ASN A 201 -12.65 -8.81 -17.52
C ASN A 201 -11.31 -8.17 -17.93
N VAL A 202 -10.43 -8.99 -18.52
CA VAL A 202 -9.08 -8.56 -18.94
C VAL A 202 -9.14 -7.38 -19.89
N THR A 203 -10.09 -7.38 -20.84
CA THR A 203 -10.27 -6.26 -21.79
C THR A 203 -10.62 -4.96 -21.07
N THR A 204 -11.44 -5.03 -20.01
CA THR A 204 -11.77 -3.84 -19.23
C THR A 204 -10.59 -3.35 -18.39
N VAL A 205 -9.82 -4.27 -17.80
CA VAL A 205 -8.56 -3.93 -17.10
C VAL A 205 -7.59 -3.25 -18.06
N ASP A 206 -7.37 -3.82 -19.24
CA ASP A 206 -6.48 -3.26 -20.26
C ASP A 206 -6.91 -1.86 -20.69
N ALA A 207 -8.21 -1.66 -20.91
CA ALA A 207 -8.77 -0.36 -21.28
C ALA A 207 -8.55 0.70 -20.19
N LEU A 208 -8.79 0.35 -18.92
CA LEU A 208 -8.66 1.31 -17.81
C LEU A 208 -7.22 1.58 -17.43
N CYS A 209 -6.37 0.56 -17.35
CA CYS A 209 -4.93 0.75 -17.20
C CYS A 209 -4.37 1.59 -18.35
N GLY A 210 -4.89 1.43 -19.56
CA GLY A 210 -4.50 2.21 -20.74
C GLY A 210 -4.91 3.68 -20.73
N GLN A 211 -5.81 4.11 -19.83
CA GLN A 211 -6.28 5.51 -19.77
C GLN A 211 -5.16 6.50 -19.45
N VAL A 212 -4.08 6.05 -18.79
CA VAL A 212 -2.93 6.92 -18.48
C VAL A 212 -2.28 7.50 -19.74
N ARG A 213 -2.40 6.82 -20.89
CA ARG A 213 -1.91 7.32 -22.19
C ARG A 213 -2.66 8.53 -22.72
N GLN A 214 -3.85 8.81 -22.19
CA GLN A 214 -4.71 9.92 -22.62
C GLN A 214 -4.51 11.17 -21.77
N ILE A 215 -3.62 11.13 -20.77
CA ILE A 215 -3.34 12.27 -19.91
C ILE A 215 -2.51 13.28 -20.70
N PRO A 216 -3.00 14.51 -20.93
CA PRO A 216 -2.31 15.51 -21.74
C PRO A 216 -0.91 15.82 -21.22
N ALA A 217 0.00 16.11 -22.14
CA ALA A 217 1.41 16.49 -21.93
C ALA A 217 2.31 15.41 -21.29
N CYS A 218 1.80 14.48 -20.49
CA CYS A 218 2.64 13.52 -19.77
C CYS A 218 3.42 12.56 -20.68
N ASP A 219 2.89 12.24 -21.86
CA ASP A 219 3.54 11.43 -22.89
C ASP A 219 4.84 12.06 -23.43
N GLN A 220 4.97 13.39 -23.35
CA GLN A 220 6.17 14.12 -23.76
C GLN A 220 7.31 14.04 -22.74
N TYR A 221 6.98 13.79 -21.46
CA TYR A 221 7.93 13.82 -20.35
C TYR A 221 8.23 12.44 -19.76
N ILE A 222 7.39 11.45 -20.04
CA ILE A 222 7.57 10.06 -19.58
C ILE A 222 7.92 9.16 -20.75
N GLU A 223 9.15 8.66 -20.76
CA GLU A 223 9.68 7.84 -21.87
C GLU A 223 9.03 6.46 -21.98
N ASN A 224 8.54 5.88 -20.87
CA ASN A 224 8.03 4.50 -20.84
C ASN A 224 6.66 4.41 -20.16
N VAL A 225 5.62 4.90 -20.84
CA VAL A 225 4.23 4.75 -20.38
C VAL A 225 3.78 3.29 -20.31
N ASP A 226 4.31 2.44 -21.20
CA ASP A 226 3.91 1.03 -21.29
C ASP A 226 4.27 0.27 -20.01
N PHE A 227 5.40 0.59 -19.37
CA PHE A 227 5.74 0.05 -18.05
C PHE A 227 4.64 0.26 -17.00
N TYR A 228 4.02 1.44 -16.95
CA TYR A 228 2.93 1.72 -16.01
C TYR A 228 1.67 0.93 -16.34
N VAL A 229 1.35 0.80 -17.63
CA VAL A 229 0.17 0.04 -18.10
C VAL A 229 0.35 -1.45 -17.85
N GLU A 230 1.54 -1.99 -18.12
CA GLU A 230 1.88 -3.38 -17.90
C GLU A 230 1.91 -3.71 -16.40
N SER A 231 2.51 -2.85 -15.57
CA SER A 231 2.50 -3.02 -14.11
C SER A 231 1.07 -2.96 -13.57
N CYS A 232 0.26 -1.99 -14.02
CA CYS A 232 -1.15 -1.88 -13.67
C CYS A 232 -1.90 -3.17 -13.96
N ARG A 233 -1.76 -3.70 -15.17
CA ARG A 233 -2.41 -4.92 -15.62
C ARG A 233 -1.95 -6.12 -14.78
N ALA A 234 -0.64 -6.27 -14.62
CA ALA A 234 -0.05 -7.37 -13.86
C ALA A 234 -0.54 -7.35 -12.41
N ASP A 235 -0.46 -6.21 -11.72
CA ASP A 235 -0.85 -6.07 -10.32
C ASP A 235 -2.36 -6.24 -10.13
N THR A 236 -3.19 -5.64 -11.01
CA THR A 236 -4.65 -5.78 -10.96
C THR A 236 -5.08 -7.23 -11.12
N LEU A 237 -4.53 -7.97 -12.10
CA LEU A 237 -4.89 -9.35 -12.37
C LEU A 237 -4.29 -10.33 -11.34
N LEU A 238 -3.07 -10.07 -10.88
CA LEU A 238 -2.36 -10.94 -9.94
C LEU A 238 -2.89 -10.81 -8.51
N LEU A 239 -3.20 -9.59 -8.07
CA LEU A 239 -3.76 -9.32 -6.74
C LEU A 239 -5.27 -9.45 -6.72
N MET A 240 -5.91 -9.37 -7.90
CA MET A 240 -7.37 -9.31 -8.03
C MET A 240 -7.95 -8.17 -7.19
N ASP A 241 -7.26 -7.04 -7.20
CA ASP A 241 -7.63 -5.81 -6.51
C ASP A 241 -7.81 -4.71 -7.55
N GLN A 242 -9.06 -4.25 -7.70
CA GLN A 242 -9.39 -3.20 -8.66
C GLN A 242 -8.80 -1.84 -8.29
N GLN A 243 -8.38 -1.63 -7.02
CA GLN A 243 -7.71 -0.39 -6.63
C GLN A 243 -6.35 -0.21 -7.33
N GLN A 244 -5.75 -1.28 -7.85
CA GLN A 244 -4.46 -1.17 -8.56
C GLN A 244 -4.54 -0.34 -9.83
N VAL A 245 -5.72 -0.28 -10.48
CA VAL A 245 -5.94 0.61 -11.62
C VAL A 245 -5.77 2.07 -11.22
N ASP A 246 -6.35 2.44 -10.08
CA ASP A 246 -6.26 3.81 -9.57
C ASP A 246 -4.85 4.16 -9.07
N HIS A 247 -4.19 3.22 -8.40
CA HIS A 247 -2.82 3.39 -7.94
C HIS A 247 -1.84 3.58 -9.09
N ALA A 248 -1.92 2.76 -10.15
CA ALA A 248 -1.05 2.91 -11.30
C ALA A 248 -1.25 4.26 -12.03
N LYS A 249 -2.51 4.75 -12.06
CA LYS A 249 -2.83 6.10 -12.55
C LYS A 249 -2.16 7.18 -11.69
N LEU A 250 -2.27 7.10 -10.36
CA LEU A 250 -1.62 8.04 -9.44
C LEU A 250 -0.09 8.00 -9.56
N ASP A 251 0.50 6.83 -9.75
CA ASP A 251 1.94 6.65 -9.98
C ASP A 251 2.41 7.34 -11.25
N TYR A 252 1.66 7.16 -12.34
CA TYR A 252 1.96 7.80 -13.61
C TYR A 252 1.85 9.33 -13.51
N LEU A 253 0.76 9.85 -12.92
CA LEU A 253 0.56 11.30 -12.72
C LEU A 253 1.64 11.90 -11.83
N ARG A 254 2.08 11.18 -10.80
CA ARG A 254 3.17 11.59 -9.93
C ARG A 254 4.47 11.72 -10.70
N GLU A 255 4.84 10.70 -11.48
CA GLU A 255 6.08 10.73 -12.26
C GLU A 255 6.04 11.86 -13.29
N CYS A 256 4.89 12.06 -13.92
CA CYS A 256 4.68 13.14 -14.89
C CYS A 256 4.93 14.50 -14.24
N ARG A 257 4.31 14.75 -13.09
CA ARG A 257 4.54 15.98 -12.32
C ARG A 257 6.02 16.14 -11.93
N ARG A 258 6.69 15.06 -11.50
CA ARG A 258 8.10 15.10 -11.13
C ARG A 258 8.98 15.51 -12.31
N GLN A 259 8.74 14.96 -13.49
CA GLN A 259 9.49 15.29 -14.71
C GLN A 259 9.21 16.72 -15.17
N LEU A 260 7.97 17.19 -15.06
CA LEU A 260 7.60 18.58 -15.33
C LEU A 260 8.26 19.56 -14.36
N ASP A 261 8.21 19.28 -13.05
CA ASP A 261 8.88 20.08 -12.02
C ASP A 261 10.39 20.14 -12.28
N ALA A 262 11.01 19.02 -12.67
CA ALA A 262 12.42 18.96 -13.06
C ALA A 262 12.71 19.76 -14.33
N ALA A 263 11.85 19.66 -15.35
CA ALA A 263 11.98 20.43 -16.58
C ALA A 263 11.88 21.94 -16.34
N ILE A 264 10.96 22.38 -15.48
CA ILE A 264 10.80 23.80 -15.09
C ILE A 264 12.05 24.29 -14.33
N ALA A 265 12.59 23.46 -13.44
CA ALA A 265 13.78 23.79 -12.66
C ALA A 265 15.05 23.86 -13.53
N LEU A 266 15.25 22.89 -14.43
CA LEU A 266 16.42 22.83 -15.32
C LEU A 266 16.36 23.87 -16.45
N LYS A 267 15.17 24.14 -16.98
CA LYS A 267 14.96 25.18 -18.01
C LYS A 267 14.87 26.58 -17.41
N ALA A 268 15.19 26.76 -16.13
CA ALA A 268 15.30 28.09 -15.54
C ALA A 268 16.40 28.94 -16.20
N ASP A 269 17.40 28.30 -16.83
CA ASP A 269 18.57 28.95 -17.46
C ASP A 269 18.61 28.85 -19.00
N THR A 270 17.62 28.23 -19.65
CA THR A 270 17.51 28.12 -21.13
C THR A 270 16.25 28.81 -21.66
N THR A 271 16.15 28.94 -22.99
CA THR A 271 15.20 29.80 -23.72
C THR A 271 13.81 29.95 -23.06
N PRO A 272 13.33 31.19 -22.84
CA PRO A 272 12.08 31.49 -22.11
C PRO A 272 10.87 30.65 -22.54
N ASP A 273 10.74 30.37 -23.84
CA ASP A 273 9.62 29.63 -24.42
C ASP A 273 9.53 28.18 -23.92
N SER A 274 10.67 27.53 -23.69
CA SER A 274 10.73 26.11 -23.29
C SER A 274 10.33 25.90 -21.82
N LYS A 275 10.59 26.91 -20.98
CA LYS A 275 10.20 26.95 -19.57
C LYS A 275 8.71 27.26 -19.44
N GLN A 276 8.22 28.22 -20.23
CA GLN A 276 6.81 28.58 -20.27
C GLN A 276 5.95 27.38 -20.70
N GLN A 277 6.36 26.65 -21.75
CA GLN A 277 5.65 25.45 -22.18
C GLN A 277 5.55 24.40 -21.06
N ALA A 278 6.64 24.12 -20.33
CA ALA A 278 6.60 23.16 -19.23
C ALA A 278 5.71 23.63 -18.06
N GLN A 279 5.60 24.95 -17.83
CA GLN A 279 4.68 25.54 -16.86
C GLN A 279 3.22 25.43 -17.32
N ASP A 280 2.96 25.64 -18.60
CA ASP A 280 1.63 25.51 -19.21
C ASP A 280 1.17 24.06 -19.19
N ASP A 281 2.03 23.12 -19.57
CA ASP A 281 1.79 21.68 -19.50
C ASP A 281 1.46 21.24 -18.06
N ARG A 282 2.28 21.68 -17.10
CA ARG A 282 2.04 21.41 -15.67
C ARG A 282 0.72 21.97 -15.16
N SER A 283 0.32 23.14 -15.65
CA SER A 283 -0.94 23.78 -15.27
C SER A 283 -2.14 23.11 -15.95
N SER A 284 -1.96 22.59 -17.16
CA SER A 284 -2.98 21.86 -17.93
C SER A 284 -3.40 20.54 -17.26
N LEU A 285 -2.52 19.96 -16.42
CA LEU A 285 -2.82 18.72 -15.74
C LEU A 285 -4.01 18.81 -14.80
N THR A 286 -4.45 20.01 -14.40
CA THR A 286 -5.64 20.43 -13.61
C THR A 286 -5.95 19.60 -12.33
N LEU A 287 -5.91 18.27 -12.41
CA LEU A 287 -5.88 17.23 -11.39
C LEU A 287 -4.70 17.34 -10.40
N ALA A 288 -3.64 18.08 -10.71
CA ALA A 288 -2.42 18.19 -9.88
C ALA A 288 -2.46 19.29 -8.80
N ASN A 289 -3.62 19.89 -8.52
CA ASN A 289 -3.76 20.91 -7.49
C ASN A 289 -4.68 20.42 -6.35
N PRO A 290 -4.16 20.22 -5.12
CA PRO A 290 -4.97 19.72 -4.00
C PRO A 290 -6.04 20.74 -3.54
N SER A 291 -5.93 22.01 -3.93
CA SER A 291 -6.92 23.05 -3.63
C SER A 291 -8.03 23.13 -4.70
N THR A 292 -7.81 22.58 -5.89
CA THR A 292 -8.73 22.66 -7.03
C THR A 292 -8.60 21.39 -7.87
N CYS A 293 -9.28 20.31 -7.49
CA CYS A 293 -9.45 19.18 -8.40
C CYS A 293 -10.62 19.46 -9.36
N PRO A 294 -10.43 19.25 -10.67
CA PRO A 294 -11.51 19.06 -11.63
C PRO A 294 -12.60 18.15 -11.06
N GLY A 295 -13.85 18.62 -11.17
CA GLY A 295 -15.03 17.87 -10.73
C GLY A 295 -15.04 17.47 -9.25
N ASN A 296 -14.15 17.99 -8.42
CA ASN A 296 -13.96 17.58 -7.01
C ASN A 296 -13.85 16.05 -6.87
N CYS A 297 -13.10 15.40 -7.77
CA CYS A 297 -13.00 13.94 -7.84
C CYS A 297 -14.37 13.24 -7.85
N SER A 298 -15.35 13.84 -8.53
CA SER A 298 -16.75 13.40 -8.59
C SER A 298 -17.43 13.20 -7.22
N GLY A 299 -16.90 13.81 -6.15
CA GLY A 299 -17.30 13.53 -4.76
C GLY A 299 -16.98 12.10 -4.30
N ARG A 300 -16.16 11.39 -5.07
CA ARG A 300 -15.82 9.97 -4.94
C ARG A 300 -14.33 9.73 -4.76
N GLY A 301 -13.56 10.75 -4.40
CA GLY A 301 -12.14 10.62 -4.11
C GLY A 301 -11.63 11.71 -3.19
N THR A 302 -10.36 11.61 -2.83
CA THR A 302 -9.60 12.67 -2.16
C THR A 302 -8.75 13.38 -3.21
N CYS A 303 -8.81 14.70 -3.23
CA CYS A 303 -7.92 15.50 -4.07
C CYS A 303 -6.51 15.47 -3.48
N LEU A 304 -5.54 14.94 -4.23
CA LEU A 304 -4.13 14.95 -3.86
C LEU A 304 -3.37 15.89 -4.76
N MET A 305 -2.10 16.11 -4.41
CA MET A 305 -1.19 16.92 -5.20
C MET A 305 -0.96 16.35 -6.62
N ASN A 306 -1.20 15.06 -6.86
CA ASN A 306 -0.92 14.44 -8.16
C ASN A 306 -2.16 13.81 -8.79
N GLY A 307 -3.37 14.24 -8.41
CA GLY A 307 -4.61 13.67 -8.94
C GLY A 307 -5.60 13.26 -7.87
N CYS A 308 -6.71 12.69 -8.34
CA CYS A 308 -7.76 12.14 -7.50
C CYS A 308 -7.41 10.72 -7.04
N ASP A 309 -7.27 10.55 -5.72
CA ASP A 309 -7.21 9.25 -5.03
C ASP A 309 -8.63 8.72 -4.84
N CYS A 310 -9.02 7.75 -5.65
CA CYS A 310 -10.40 7.34 -5.75
C CYS A 310 -10.82 6.43 -4.60
N ASN A 311 -12.05 6.66 -4.13
CA ASN A 311 -12.69 5.75 -3.20
C ASN A 311 -12.81 4.37 -3.85
N PRO A 312 -12.78 3.30 -3.05
CA PRO A 312 -12.95 1.95 -3.57
C PRO A 312 -14.18 1.77 -4.47
N GLY A 313 -14.00 1.04 -5.57
CA GLY A 313 -15.03 0.81 -6.59
C GLY A 313 -15.18 1.96 -7.59
N TYR A 314 -14.28 2.96 -7.53
CA TYR A 314 -14.21 4.04 -8.50
C TYR A 314 -12.79 4.18 -9.06
N THR A 315 -12.71 4.64 -10.30
CA THR A 315 -11.48 4.97 -11.01
C THR A 315 -11.77 6.05 -12.07
N GLY A 316 -10.83 6.32 -12.96
CA GLY A 316 -10.87 7.45 -13.88
C GLY A 316 -10.07 8.63 -13.34
N LEU A 317 -9.91 9.66 -14.15
CA LEU A 317 -9.10 10.83 -13.79
C LEU A 317 -9.72 11.63 -12.64
N GLU A 318 -11.05 11.65 -12.57
CA GLU A 318 -11.86 12.36 -11.58
C GLU A 318 -12.76 11.41 -10.78
N CYS A 319 -12.43 10.11 -10.69
CA CYS A 319 -13.23 9.09 -9.98
C CYS A 319 -14.67 8.94 -10.49
N GLU A 320 -14.88 9.27 -11.76
CA GLU A 320 -16.16 9.26 -12.46
C GLU A 320 -16.60 7.85 -12.87
N ILE A 321 -15.63 6.95 -13.09
CA ILE A 321 -15.87 5.59 -13.56
C ILE A 321 -16.16 4.72 -12.35
N LYS A 322 -17.41 4.28 -12.21
CA LYS A 322 -17.74 3.20 -11.29
C LYS A 322 -17.21 1.90 -11.88
N PHE A 323 -16.35 1.23 -11.13
CA PHE A 323 -15.63 0.08 -11.61
C PHE A 323 -15.69 -1.04 -10.58
N ASP A 324 -16.61 -1.97 -10.81
CA ASP A 324 -16.76 -3.23 -10.07
C ASP A 324 -16.33 -4.38 -11.00
N LEU A 325 -15.06 -4.77 -10.97
CA LEU A 325 -14.51 -5.84 -11.82
C LEU A 325 -14.96 -7.24 -11.43
N CYS A 326 -15.47 -7.41 -10.21
CA CYS A 326 -15.96 -8.70 -9.76
C CYS A 326 -17.36 -8.95 -10.32
N LEU A 327 -17.44 -9.52 -11.53
CA LEU A 327 -18.67 -10.14 -12.00
C LEU A 327 -18.90 -11.45 -11.23
N PRO A 328 -20.14 -11.72 -10.76
CA PRO A 328 -20.47 -13.01 -10.17
C PRO A 328 -20.31 -14.10 -11.24
N SER A 329 -19.58 -15.17 -10.91
CA SER A 329 -19.37 -16.32 -11.80
C SER A 329 -20.72 -16.86 -12.31
N THR A 330 -20.98 -16.74 -13.61
CA THR A 330 -22.14 -17.37 -14.24
C THR A 330 -21.87 -18.85 -14.43
N THR A 331 -21.94 -19.65 -13.37
CA THR A 331 -22.12 -21.09 -13.52
C THR A 331 -23.62 -21.35 -13.74
N PRO A 332 -24.05 -21.93 -14.88
CA PRO A 332 -25.42 -22.40 -15.02
C PRO A 332 -25.67 -23.45 -13.95
N LYS A 333 -26.69 -23.26 -13.10
CA LYS A 333 -27.21 -24.36 -12.28
C LYS A 333 -27.72 -25.42 -13.25
N SER A 334 -27.01 -26.53 -13.39
CA SER A 334 -27.59 -27.70 -14.06
C SER A 334 -28.72 -28.20 -13.14
N ASN A 335 -29.95 -27.96 -13.57
CA ASN A 335 -31.11 -28.60 -12.97
C ASN A 335 -31.12 -30.05 -13.43
N SER A 336 -30.45 -30.93 -12.71
CA SER A 336 -30.71 -32.37 -12.82
C SER A 336 -31.90 -32.73 -11.94
N ALA A 337 -33.09 -32.34 -12.39
CA ALA A 337 -34.34 -32.95 -11.99
C ALA A 337 -35.00 -33.50 -13.25
N VAL A 338 -34.67 -34.75 -13.59
CA VAL A 338 -35.51 -35.58 -14.44
C VAL A 338 -35.73 -36.89 -13.69
N ARG A 339 -36.89 -37.00 -13.05
CA ARG A 339 -37.53 -38.29 -12.80
C ARG A 339 -38.30 -38.63 -14.07
N LEU A 340 -37.99 -39.78 -14.65
CA LEU A 340 -38.92 -40.76 -15.22
C LEU A 340 -38.27 -42.13 -15.05
#